data_AF-A0A956BIE1-F1
#
_entry.id   AF-A0A956BIE1-F1
#
_cell.length_a   1.000
_cell.length_b   1.000
_cell.length_c   1.000
_cell.angle_alpha   90.00
_cell.angle_beta   90.00
_cell.angle_gamma   90.00
#
_symmetry.space_group_name_H-M   'P 1'
#
loop_
_entity.id
_entity.type
_entity.pdbx_description
1 polymer ?
#
loop_
_entity_poly.entity_id
_entity_poly.type
_entity_poly.pdbx_seq_one_letter_code
_entity_poly.pdbx_strand_id
1 'polypeptide(L)'
;EVGPFDFRIPVRMFFYDAYVTPTVATLRIDLQEDGVIRGIIGGGVPIQEIIAITDIDGTGTVGDLIDDLSRRNADLAPDANGDCTQISATIQFDAAPAYFFADSPVLPGQIDSQAEEQ
;
A
#
# COMPACT_ATOMS: atom_id res chain seq x y z
N GLU A 1 -8.01 -2.21 12.91
CA GLU A 1 -6.67 -2.45 12.35
C GLU A 1 -6.42 -3.95 12.38
N VAL A 2 -5.80 -4.51 11.35
CA VAL A 2 -5.52 -5.94 11.22
C VAL A 2 -4.10 -6.15 10.68
N GLY A 3 -3.38 -7.12 11.24
CA GLY A 3 -2.00 -7.44 10.86
C GLY A 3 -1.28 -8.23 11.96
N PRO A 4 -0.07 -8.73 11.69
CA PRO A 4 0.66 -8.62 10.41
C PRO A 4 0.11 -9.55 9.32
N PHE A 5 0.26 -9.18 8.04
CA PHE A 5 -0.03 -10.05 6.89
C PHE A 5 1.00 -9.87 5.77
N ASP A 6 1.10 -10.88 4.90
CA ASP A 6 1.99 -10.80 3.74
C ASP A 6 1.32 -10.01 2.62
N PHE A 7 2.02 -8.98 2.14
CA PHE A 7 1.55 -8.12 1.06
C PHE A 7 2.71 -7.80 0.13
N ARG A 8 2.46 -7.83 -1.18
CA ARG A 8 3.45 -7.51 -2.19
C ARG A 8 2.99 -6.29 -2.97
N ILE A 9 3.80 -5.25 -2.94
CA ILE A 9 3.52 -4.00 -3.64
C ILE A 9 4.20 -4.09 -5.00
N PRO A 10 3.46 -4.05 -6.13
CA PRO A 10 4.08 -3.83 -7.42
C PRO A 10 4.61 -2.41 -7.48
N VAL A 11 5.90 -2.26 -7.76
CA VAL A 11 6.56 -0.97 -7.91
C VAL A 11 7.24 -0.91 -9.27
N ARG A 12 7.24 0.27 -9.86
CA ARG A 12 8.06 0.58 -11.03
C ARG A 12 9.14 1.56 -10.62
N MET A 13 10.39 1.13 -10.72
CA MET A 13 11.56 1.97 -10.49
C MET A 13 12.26 2.18 -11.83
N PHE A 14 12.24 3.41 -12.33
CA PHE A 14 12.70 3.74 -13.69
C PHE A 14 11.95 2.92 -14.75
N PHE A 15 12.64 2.00 -15.42
CA PHE A 15 12.09 1.13 -16.46
C PHE A 15 11.86 -0.30 -15.98
N TYR A 16 12.01 -0.56 -14.69
CA TYR A 16 11.98 -1.90 -14.10
C TYR A 16 10.73 -2.09 -13.26
N ASP A 17 10.01 -3.16 -13.56
CA ASP A 17 8.87 -3.63 -12.78
C ASP A 17 9.36 -4.64 -11.73
N ALA A 18 9.02 -4.39 -10.48
CA ALA A 18 9.44 -5.21 -9.37
C ALA A 18 8.33 -5.32 -8.32
N TYR A 19 8.59 -6.16 -7.31
CA TYR A 19 7.73 -6.28 -6.14
C TYR A 19 8.57 -6.06 -4.89
N VAL A 20 8.07 -5.25 -3.97
CA VAL A 20 8.62 -5.13 -2.61
C VAL A 20 7.65 -5.75 -1.62
N THR A 21 8.18 -6.32 -0.55
CA THR A 21 7.41 -7.00 0.49
C THR A 21 7.61 -6.25 1.82
N PRO A 22 6.67 -5.39 2.22
CA PRO A 22 6.76 -4.74 3.53
C PRO A 22 6.71 -5.78 4.64
N THR A 23 7.64 -5.66 5.58
CA THR A 23 7.62 -6.41 6.83
C THR A 23 6.60 -5.80 7.79
N VAL A 24 5.95 -6.67 8.58
CA VAL A 24 4.95 -6.29 9.59
C VAL A 24 3.81 -5.45 9.01
N ALA A 25 3.38 -5.77 7.78
CA ALA A 25 2.35 -4.99 7.10
C ALA A 25 1.03 -5.02 7.88
N THR A 26 0.48 -3.84 8.15
CA THR A 26 -0.76 -3.62 8.90
C THR A 26 -1.74 -2.82 8.06
N LEU A 27 -3.01 -3.21 8.12
CA LEU A 27 -4.11 -2.60 7.38
C LEU A 27 -5.04 -1.92 8.36
N ARG A 28 -5.29 -0.64 8.10
CA ARG A 28 -6.34 0.15 8.73
C ARG A 28 -7.40 0.45 7.68
N ILE A 29 -8.66 0.25 8.04
CA ILE A 29 -9.82 0.58 7.21
C ILE A 29 -10.73 1.48 8.03
N ASP A 30 -11.27 2.50 7.37
CA ASP A 30 -12.31 3.40 7.87
C ASP A 30 -13.48 3.42 6.87
N LEU A 31 -14.66 2.99 7.33
CA LEU A 31 -15.89 2.99 6.53
C LEU A 31 -16.62 4.31 6.76
N GLN A 32 -16.75 5.09 5.69
CA GLN A 32 -17.45 6.37 5.71
C GLN A 32 -18.97 6.19 5.70
N GLU A 33 -19.70 7.24 6.09
CA GLU A 33 -21.17 7.23 6.13
C GLU A 33 -21.84 6.99 4.77
N ASP A 34 -21.17 7.38 3.68
CA ASP A 34 -21.60 7.18 2.30
C ASP A 34 -21.25 5.78 1.75
N GLY A 35 -20.68 4.91 2.59
CA GLY A 35 -20.26 3.56 2.22
C GLY A 35 -18.90 3.50 1.52
N VAL A 36 -18.21 4.63 1.32
CA VAL A 36 -16.83 4.65 0.81
C VAL A 36 -15.89 4.07 1.87
N ILE A 37 -14.93 3.27 1.41
CA ILE A 37 -13.89 2.71 2.27
C ILE A 37 -12.61 3.50 2.04
N ARG A 38 -12.04 4.05 3.13
CA ARG A 38 -10.67 4.58 3.12
C ARG A 38 -9.77 3.60 3.85
N GLY A 39 -8.65 3.25 3.24
CA GLY A 39 -7.72 2.30 3.83
C GLY A 39 -6.27 2.75 3.74
N ILE A 40 -5.49 2.26 4.69
CA ILE A 40 -4.06 2.49 4.77
C ILE A 40 -3.39 1.14 5.01
N ILE A 41 -2.47 0.77 4.14
CA ILE A 41 -1.56 -0.36 4.34
C ILE A 41 -0.19 0.22 4.65
N GLY A 42 0.37 -0.09 5.82
CA GLY A 42 1.69 0.40 6.25
C GLY A 42 2.61 -0.73 6.68
N GLY A 43 3.92 -0.58 6.47
CA GLY A 43 4.94 -1.53 6.91
C GLY A 43 6.35 -1.03 6.60
N GLY A 44 7.36 -1.82 6.96
CA GLY A 44 8.77 -1.49 6.70
C GLY A 44 9.34 -2.31 5.55
N VAL A 45 9.81 -1.65 4.49
CA VAL A 45 10.46 -2.31 3.34
C VAL A 45 11.96 -2.45 3.61
N PRO A 46 12.54 -3.67 3.54
CA PRO A 46 13.97 -3.85 3.71
C PRO A 46 14.77 -3.14 2.63
N ILE A 47 15.81 -2.42 3.01
CA ILE A 47 16.72 -1.74 2.06
C ILE A 47 17.31 -2.74 1.07
N GLN A 48 17.64 -3.95 1.54
CA GLN A 48 18.20 -5.01 0.70
C GLN A 48 17.27 -5.44 -0.43
N GLU A 49 15.94 -5.39 -0.24
CA GLU A 49 14.99 -5.67 -1.32
C GLU A 49 15.03 -4.57 -2.39
N ILE A 50 15.19 -3.31 -1.99
CA ILE A 50 15.27 -2.18 -2.91
C ILE A 50 16.56 -2.27 -3.75
N ILE A 51 17.70 -2.55 -3.11
CA ILE A 51 18.99 -2.73 -3.79
C ILE A 51 18.95 -3.94 -4.74
N ALA A 52 18.33 -5.04 -4.31
CA ALA A 52 18.22 -6.23 -5.14
C ALA A 52 17.48 -5.96 -6.46
N ILE A 53 16.54 -5.01 -6.49
CA ILE A 53 15.83 -4.63 -7.72
C ILE A 53 16.77 -3.89 -8.68
N THR A 54 17.70 -3.08 -8.17
CA THR A 54 18.62 -2.29 -9.00
C THR A 54 19.79 -3.10 -9.53
N ASP A 55 20.14 -4.20 -8.85
CA ASP A 55 21.25 -5.09 -9.23
C ASP A 55 20.91 -6.00 -10.44
N ILE A 56 19.63 -6.20 -10.75
CA ILE A 56 19.17 -7.18 -11.75
C ILE A 56 19.71 -6.92 -13.16
N ASP A 57 19.92 -5.66 -13.55
CA ASP A 57 20.25 -5.31 -14.94
C ASP A 57 21.51 -4.44 -15.09
N GLY A 58 22.40 -4.43 -14.10
CA GLY A 58 23.68 -3.73 -14.21
C GLY A 58 23.51 -2.21 -14.32
N THR A 59 22.63 -1.64 -13.49
CA THR A 59 22.31 -0.21 -13.43
C THR A 59 23.52 0.70 -13.12
N GLY A 60 24.68 0.12 -12.83
CA GLY A 60 25.96 0.83 -12.69
C GLY A 60 25.86 1.91 -11.61
N THR A 61 26.20 3.15 -11.96
CA THR A 61 26.18 4.29 -11.03
C THR A 61 24.79 4.62 -10.49
N VAL A 62 23.70 4.15 -11.12
CA VAL A 62 22.33 4.34 -10.62
C VAL A 62 22.04 3.43 -9.43
N GLY A 63 22.58 2.20 -9.41
CA GLY A 63 22.47 1.29 -8.27
C GLY A 63 23.12 1.87 -7.01
N ASP A 64 24.35 2.40 -7.15
CA ASP A 64 25.08 3.05 -6.05
C ASP A 64 24.31 4.26 -5.49
N LEU A 65 23.68 5.05 -6.36
CA LEU A 65 22.85 6.19 -5.94
C LEU A 65 21.61 5.71 -5.18
N ILE A 66 20.96 4.64 -5.63
CA ILE A 66 19.76 4.10 -4.96
C ILE A 66 20.13 3.47 -3.62
N ASP A 67 21.28 2.81 -3.51
CA ASP A 67 21.80 2.30 -2.24
C ASP A 67 22.04 3.45 -1.24
N ASP A 68 22.78 4.49 -1.65
CA ASP A 68 23.05 5.66 -0.79
C ASP A 68 21.76 6.37 -0.37
N LEU A 69 20.84 6.59 -1.31
CA LEU A 69 19.53 7.19 -1.01
C LEU A 69 18.72 6.30 -0.07
N SER A 70 18.69 4.99 -0.30
CA SER A 70 17.89 4.08 0.53
C SER A 70 18.42 4.02 1.96
N ARG A 71 19.75 3.95 2.13
CA ARG A 71 20.39 3.97 3.46
C ARG A 71 20.15 5.28 4.21
N ARG A 72 20.20 6.42 3.52
CA ARG A 72 19.97 7.74 4.14
C ARG A 72 18.52 8.00 4.51
N ASN A 73 17.58 7.36 3.82
CA ASN A 73 16.15 7.52 4.07
C ASN A 73 15.56 6.39 4.92
N ALA A 74 16.37 5.42 5.33
CA ALA A 74 15.92 4.38 6.25
C ALA A 74 15.58 4.98 7.62
N ASP A 75 14.44 4.60 8.15
CA ASP A 75 13.83 5.17 9.35
C ASP A 75 13.24 4.12 10.30
N LEU A 76 13.23 2.85 9.89
CA LEU A 76 12.72 1.73 10.65
C LEU A 76 13.78 0.65 10.90
N ALA A 77 13.51 -0.17 11.92
CA ALA A 77 14.32 -1.32 12.31
C ALA A 77 15.83 -0.98 12.48
N PRO A 78 16.20 -0.22 13.53
CA PRO A 78 17.60 0.08 13.81
C PRO A 78 18.37 -1.20 14.13
N ASP A 79 19.59 -1.28 13.62
CA ASP A 79 20.53 -2.35 13.93
C ASP A 79 21.29 -2.11 15.26
N ALA A 80 22.28 -2.95 15.55
CA ALA A 80 23.07 -2.84 16.78
C ALA A 80 23.92 -1.56 16.86
N ASN A 81 24.19 -0.90 15.73
CA ASN A 81 24.92 0.35 15.65
C ASN A 81 23.97 1.57 15.67
N GLY A 82 22.66 1.33 15.58
CA GLY A 82 21.62 2.37 15.53
C GLY A 82 21.25 2.80 14.11
N ASP A 83 21.79 2.15 13.08
CA ASP A 83 21.47 2.46 11.68
C ASP A 83 20.16 1.76 11.28
N CYS A 84 19.23 2.52 10.71
CA CYS A 84 17.95 1.96 10.26
C CYS A 84 18.14 1.08 9.02
N THR A 85 17.48 -0.09 9.01
CA THR A 85 17.64 -1.11 7.95
C THR A 85 16.40 -1.25 7.07
N GLN A 86 15.35 -0.50 7.37
CA GLN A 86 14.09 -0.49 6.63
C GLN A 86 13.61 0.94 6.37
N ILE A 87 12.87 1.09 5.28
CA ILE A 87 12.15 2.33 4.95
C ILE A 87 10.67 2.12 5.23
N SER A 88 10.04 3.03 5.97
CA SER A 88 8.61 3.05 6.16
C SER A 88 7.90 3.32 4.83
N ALA A 89 6.97 2.46 4.49
CA ALA A 89 6.15 2.60 3.29
C ALA A 89 4.68 2.52 3.68
N THR A 90 3.89 3.42 3.09
CA THR A 90 2.45 3.47 3.32
C THR A 90 1.74 3.64 1.99
N ILE A 91 0.70 2.83 1.76
CA ILE A 91 -0.22 2.97 0.64
C ILE A 91 -1.58 3.35 1.19
N GLN A 92 -2.06 4.51 0.79
CA GLN A 92 -3.44 4.90 1.01
C GLN A 92 -4.28 4.50 -0.21
N PHE A 93 -5.46 3.95 0.04
CA PHE A 93 -6.42 3.62 -1.00
C PHE A 93 -7.82 4.09 -0.61
N ASP A 94 -8.59 4.45 -1.63
CA ASP A 94 -10.03 4.66 -1.53
C ASP A 94 -10.72 3.59 -2.37
N ALA A 95 -11.75 2.96 -1.81
CA ALA A 95 -12.55 1.95 -2.49
C ALA A 95 -14.03 2.33 -2.42
N ALA A 96 -14.66 2.41 -3.59
CA ALA A 96 -16.10 2.50 -3.71
C ALA A 96 -16.70 1.08 -3.79
N PRO A 97 -17.80 0.79 -3.10
CA PRO A 97 -18.47 -0.49 -3.23
C PRO A 97 -19.00 -0.68 -4.66
N ALA A 98 -18.66 -1.81 -5.28
CA ALA A 98 -19.05 -2.09 -6.67
C ALA A 98 -20.55 -2.42 -6.83
N TYR A 99 -21.19 -2.94 -5.78
CA TYR A 99 -22.61 -3.27 -5.75
C TYR A 99 -23.20 -3.01 -4.36
N PHE A 100 -24.34 -2.33 -4.29
CA PHE A 100 -25.24 -2.47 -3.15
C PHE A 100 -25.99 -3.78 -3.34
N PHE A 101 -25.86 -4.74 -2.42
CA PHE A 101 -26.79 -5.87 -2.40
C PHE A 101 -28.18 -5.31 -2.06
N ALA A 102 -29.15 -5.51 -2.95
CA ALA A 102 -30.52 -5.03 -2.81
C ALA A 102 -31.27 -5.60 -1.59
N ASP A 103 -30.69 -6.57 -0.89
CA ASP A 103 -31.22 -7.16 0.33
C ASP A 103 -30.74 -6.45 1.61
N SER A 104 -30.12 -5.27 1.49
CA SER A 104 -29.97 -4.39 2.64
C SER A 104 -31.37 -3.82 2.97
N PRO A 105 -31.92 -4.04 4.18
CA PRO A 105 -33.26 -3.59 4.50
C PRO A 105 -33.36 -2.08 4.30
N VAL A 106 -34.25 -1.68 3.38
CA VAL A 106 -34.57 -0.28 3.10
C VAL A 106 -34.91 0.40 4.42
N LEU A 107 -34.09 1.38 4.82
CA LEU A 107 -34.45 2.25 5.93
C LEU A 107 -35.73 3.01 5.56
N PRO A 108 -36.75 3.04 6.42
CA PRO A 108 -38.03 3.66 6.09
C PRO A 108 -37.83 5.15 5.76
N GLY A 109 -38.09 5.54 4.51
CA GLY A 109 -38.01 6.94 4.07
C GLY A 109 -37.67 7.19 2.59
N GLN A 110 -37.25 6.19 1.82
CA GLN A 110 -36.98 6.37 0.37
C GLN A 110 -37.98 5.57 -0.47
N ILE A 111 -39.01 6.25 -0.96
CA ILE A 111 -40.00 5.71 -1.91
C ILE A 111 -39.85 6.45 -3.25
N ASP A 112 -39.74 5.64 -4.31
CA ASP A 112 -40.02 5.83 -5.74
C ASP A 112 -39.97 7.21 -6.40
N SER A 113 -39.21 7.30 -7.50
CA SER A 113 -39.51 8.25 -8.59
C SER A 113 -39.18 7.76 -10.00
N GLN A 114 -38.95 6.47 -10.23
CA GLN A 114 -38.58 5.97 -11.57
C GLN A 114 -39.37 4.70 -11.93
N ALA A 115 -40.68 4.85 -12.09
CA ALA A 115 -41.53 3.87 -12.74
C ALA A 115 -42.56 4.59 -13.61
N GLU A 116 -42.10 5.25 -14.67
CA GLU A 116 -42.92 5.61 -15.83
C GLU A 116 -42.00 6.09 -16.96
N GLU A 117 -41.74 5.22 -17.93
CA GLU A 117 -41.98 5.50 -19.36
C GLU A 117 -41.62 4.25 -20.16
N GLN A 118 -42.66 3.70 -20.81
CA GLN A 118 -42.59 2.70 -21.88
C GLN A 118 -42.37 3.40 -23.22
#